data_AF-A0A804N5I1-F1
#
_entry.id   AF-A0A804N5I1-F1
#
_cell.length_a   1.000
_cell.length_b   1.000
_cell.length_c   1.000
_cell.angle_alpha   90.00
_cell.angle_beta   90.00
_cell.angle_gamma   90.00
#
_symmetry.space_group_name_H-M   'P 1'
#
loop_
_entity.id
_entity.type
_entity.pdbx_description
1 polymer ?
#
loop_
_entity_poly.entity_id
_entity_poly.type
_entity_poly.pdbx_seq_one_letter_code
_entity_poly.pdbx_strand_id
1 'polypeptide(L)'
;MAPSTVLVLVVILVAVRVHGQFDPQGFISIDCGVAEAYQDPDPDRGLTYVSDAGFVDAGEGLNAPVRPPYVDKGLAQRYLNVRYFPVVTGAGAGGGGAARTRTRSCYTLRPVAQGSRNLVRATFYYGNYDGLNSRPAFDLHLGVSRWATVNVTSNTGVYIFEAVTVSPADFMQVGRSFSSFHIGLAF
;
A
#
# COMPACT_ATOMS: atom_id res chain seq x y z
N MET A 1 -51.32 -38.87 7.27
CA MET A 1 -50.88 -37.98 6.16
C MET A 1 -50.00 -36.92 6.80
N ALA A 2 -48.70 -36.94 6.56
CA ALA A 2 -47.76 -35.94 7.10
C ALA A 2 -47.21 -35.11 5.94
N PRO A 3 -47.26 -33.77 6.00
CA PRO A 3 -46.72 -32.92 4.93
C PRO A 3 -45.20 -32.82 5.06
N SER A 4 -44.47 -33.22 4.02
CA SER A 4 -43.03 -33.02 3.93
C SER A 4 -42.71 -31.53 3.79
N THR A 5 -42.06 -30.94 4.80
CA THR A 5 -41.56 -29.57 4.74
C THR A 5 -40.39 -29.46 3.76
N VAL A 6 -40.58 -28.74 2.65
CA VAL A 6 -39.52 -28.45 1.69
C VAL A 6 -38.58 -27.37 2.27
N LEU A 7 -37.32 -27.72 2.48
CA LEU A 7 -36.29 -26.80 2.93
C LEU A 7 -35.75 -26.01 1.72
N VAL A 8 -36.06 -24.72 1.64
CA VAL A 8 -35.53 -23.82 0.60
C VAL A 8 -34.15 -23.30 1.02
N LEU A 9 -33.11 -23.68 0.28
CA LEU A 9 -31.74 -23.27 0.55
C LEU A 9 -31.45 -21.94 -0.16
N VAL A 10 -31.47 -20.83 0.58
CA VAL A 10 -31.16 -19.49 0.06
C VAL A 10 -29.64 -19.33 -0.03
N VAL A 11 -29.08 -19.42 -1.24
CA VAL A 11 -27.67 -19.12 -1.49
C VAL A 11 -27.47 -17.61 -1.53
N ILE A 12 -27.04 -17.04 -0.39
CA ILE A 12 -26.61 -15.64 -0.34
C ILE A 12 -25.22 -15.54 -0.98
N LEU A 13 -25.18 -15.08 -2.24
CA LEU A 13 -23.94 -14.66 -2.90
C LEU A 13 -23.42 -13.37 -2.25
N VAL A 14 -22.73 -13.51 -1.12
CA VAL A 14 -21.92 -12.43 -0.55
C VAL A 14 -20.77 -12.18 -1.52
N ALA A 15 -20.89 -11.11 -2.32
CA ALA A 15 -19.82 -10.61 -3.16
C ALA A 15 -18.71 -10.00 -2.27
N VAL A 16 -17.88 -10.87 -1.69
CA VAL A 16 -16.68 -10.46 -0.96
C VAL A 16 -15.78 -9.72 -1.94
N ARG A 17 -15.66 -8.40 -1.76
CA ARG A 17 -14.67 -7.60 -2.47
C ARG A 17 -13.29 -8.03 -1.99
N VAL A 18 -12.66 -8.95 -2.72
CA VAL A 18 -11.25 -9.29 -2.55
C VAL A 18 -10.44 -8.14 -3.09
N HIS A 19 -9.97 -7.27 -2.19
CA HIS A 19 -9.11 -6.14 -2.52
C HIS A 19 -7.70 -6.68 -2.80
N GLY A 20 -7.40 -6.98 -4.06
CA GLY A 20 -6.15 -7.62 -4.48
C GLY A 20 -6.34 -8.89 -5.32
N GLN A 21 -7.16 -8.83 -6.37
CA GLN A 21 -7.02 -9.81 -7.45
C GLN A 21 -5.72 -9.51 -8.21
N PHE A 22 -4.97 -10.56 -8.52
CA PHE A 22 -3.82 -10.47 -9.41
C PHE A 22 -4.24 -9.97 -10.79
N ASP A 23 -3.41 -9.14 -11.42
CA ASP A 23 -3.56 -8.83 -12.84
C ASP A 23 -3.24 -10.07 -13.71
N PRO A 24 -3.47 -10.03 -15.04
CA PRO A 24 -3.24 -11.18 -15.91
C PRO A 24 -1.79 -11.70 -15.96
N GLN A 25 -0.83 -10.96 -15.40
CA GLN A 25 0.58 -11.35 -15.32
C GLN A 25 0.93 -11.99 -13.97
N GLY A 26 0.04 -11.92 -12.97
CA GLY A 26 0.28 -12.45 -11.63
C GLY A 26 0.73 -11.40 -10.60
N PHE A 27 0.65 -10.10 -10.92
CA PHE A 27 1.10 -9.03 -10.02
C PHE A 27 -0.07 -8.38 -9.24
N ILE A 28 0.21 -7.83 -8.06
CA ILE A 28 -0.73 -6.95 -7.31
C ILE A 28 -0.12 -5.55 -7.26
N SER A 29 -0.25 -4.80 -8.35
CA SER A 29 0.27 -3.42 -8.43
C SER A 29 -0.62 -2.47 -7.62
N ILE A 30 -0.04 -1.78 -6.63
CA ILE A 30 -0.76 -0.86 -5.74
C ILE A 30 -0.22 0.56 -5.96
N ASP A 31 -1.12 1.53 -6.18
CA ASP A 31 -0.79 2.96 -6.17
C ASP A 31 -1.25 3.57 -4.84
N CYS A 32 -0.32 4.20 -4.12
CA CYS A 32 -0.56 4.67 -2.75
C CYS A 32 -1.31 5.98 -2.73
N GLY A 33 -2.53 5.93 -2.21
CA GLY A 33 -3.40 7.08 -2.09
C GLY A 33 -4.14 7.46 -3.37
N VAL A 34 -4.08 6.64 -4.44
CA VAL A 34 -5.04 6.77 -5.55
C VAL A 34 -6.44 6.39 -5.10
N ALA A 35 -7.46 7.08 -5.64
CA ALA A 35 -8.86 6.77 -5.34
C ALA A 35 -9.34 5.53 -6.12
N GLU A 36 -9.12 5.51 -7.43
CA GLU A 36 -9.65 4.51 -8.35
C GLU A 36 -8.53 3.70 -9.03
N ALA A 37 -8.84 2.46 -9.41
CA ALA A 37 -7.92 1.60 -10.15
C ALA A 37 -7.75 2.04 -11.61
N TYR A 38 -6.59 1.79 -12.20
CA TYR A 38 -6.26 2.14 -13.57
C TYR A 38 -5.20 1.19 -14.17
N GLN A 39 -5.13 1.10 -15.51
CA GLN A 39 -4.09 0.35 -16.22
C GLN A 39 -2.87 1.24 -16.47
N ASP A 40 -1.64 0.71 -16.36
CA ASP A 40 -0.43 1.48 -16.68
C ASP A 40 -0.54 2.04 -18.12
N PRO A 41 -0.31 3.35 -18.35
CA PRO A 41 -0.34 3.92 -19.69
C PRO A 41 0.68 3.31 -20.67
N ASP A 42 1.67 2.58 -20.16
CA ASP A 42 2.60 1.76 -20.94
C ASP A 42 2.00 0.35 -21.19
N PRO A 43 1.45 0.06 -22.39
CA PRO A 43 0.75 -1.19 -22.66
C PRO A 43 1.68 -2.41 -22.62
N ASP A 44 2.98 -2.22 -22.85
CA ASP A 44 3.98 -3.29 -22.80
C ASP A 44 4.20 -3.78 -21.36
N ARG A 45 3.86 -2.97 -20.35
CA ARG A 45 3.87 -3.40 -18.95
C ARG A 45 2.65 -4.21 -18.58
N GLY A 46 1.46 -3.90 -19.11
CA GLY A 46 0.21 -4.63 -18.81
C GLY A 46 -0.31 -4.56 -17.36
N LEU A 47 0.37 -3.83 -16.46
CA LEU A 47 0.05 -3.76 -15.04
C LEU A 47 -1.27 -3.03 -14.78
N THR A 48 -2.06 -3.55 -13.84
CA THR A 48 -3.25 -2.85 -13.32
C THR A 48 -3.00 -2.36 -11.90
N TYR A 49 -2.93 -1.04 -11.71
CA TYR A 49 -2.76 -0.41 -10.40
C TYR A 49 -4.11 -0.29 -9.69
N VAL A 50 -4.15 -0.72 -8.43
CA VAL A 50 -5.33 -0.60 -7.55
C VAL A 50 -5.07 0.37 -6.39
N SER A 51 -6.15 0.89 -5.79
CA SER A 51 -6.06 1.73 -4.59
C SER A 51 -5.50 0.97 -3.40
N ASP A 52 -4.64 1.64 -2.61
CA ASP A 52 -4.08 1.06 -1.41
C ASP A 52 -5.03 0.96 -0.20
N ALA A 53 -6.22 1.55 -0.29
CA ALA A 53 -7.18 1.60 0.80
C ALA A 53 -7.62 0.21 1.32
N GLY A 54 -7.55 -0.84 0.49
CA GLY A 54 -7.88 -2.22 0.87
C GLY A 54 -6.72 -3.01 1.50
N PHE A 55 -5.51 -2.44 1.55
CA PHE A 55 -4.29 -3.13 2.02
C PHE A 55 -3.73 -2.52 3.31
N VAL A 56 -4.14 -1.31 3.69
CA VAL A 56 -3.79 -0.66 4.95
C VAL A 56 -4.90 -0.85 5.99
N ASP A 57 -4.56 -0.80 7.28
CA ASP A 57 -5.57 -0.80 8.34
C ASP A 57 -6.51 0.41 8.21
N ALA A 58 -7.80 0.21 8.46
CA ALA A 58 -8.83 1.22 8.19
C ALA A 58 -8.60 2.51 9.00
N GLY A 59 -8.41 3.63 8.29
CA GLY A 59 -8.14 4.94 8.88
C GLY A 59 -6.66 5.24 9.16
N GLU A 60 -5.74 4.33 8.81
CA GLU A 60 -4.31 4.58 8.94
C GLU A 60 -3.73 5.35 7.74
N GLY A 61 -2.96 6.40 8.06
CA GLY A 61 -2.35 7.28 7.08
C GLY A 61 -3.29 8.30 6.44
N LEU A 62 -2.71 9.17 5.63
CA LEU A 62 -3.35 10.25 4.90
C LEU A 62 -2.80 10.27 3.48
N ASN A 63 -3.62 10.70 2.53
CA ASN A 63 -3.24 10.81 1.13
C ASN A 63 -2.97 12.27 0.77
N ALA A 64 -2.00 12.52 -0.11
CA ALA A 64 -1.74 13.83 -0.68
C ALA A 64 -1.23 13.72 -2.12
N PRO A 65 -1.58 14.67 -3.00
CA PRO A 65 -0.90 14.80 -4.28
C PRO A 65 0.51 15.35 -4.08
N VAL A 66 1.40 15.01 -5.00
CA VAL A 66 2.67 15.71 -5.21
C VAL A 66 2.41 17.17 -5.59
N ARG A 67 3.23 18.09 -5.08
CA ARG A 67 3.05 19.53 -5.32
C ARG A 67 3.88 20.02 -6.51
N PRO A 68 3.38 20.99 -7.29
CA PRO A 68 4.23 21.77 -8.19
C PRO A 68 5.39 22.44 -7.41
N PRO A 69 6.58 22.62 -8.03
CA PRO A 69 6.92 22.28 -9.41
C PRO A 69 7.32 20.80 -9.61
N TYR A 70 7.18 19.93 -8.62
CA TYR A 70 7.63 18.52 -8.66
C TYR A 70 6.69 17.58 -9.43
N VAL A 71 5.87 18.12 -10.35
CA VAL A 71 5.00 17.33 -11.25
C VAL A 71 5.49 17.54 -12.68
N ASP A 72 6.47 16.73 -13.08
CA ASP A 72 7.03 16.76 -14.43
C ASP A 72 6.08 16.07 -15.43
N LYS A 73 6.08 16.52 -16.70
CA LYS A 73 5.22 15.94 -17.76
C LYS A 73 5.48 14.45 -18.04
N GLY A 74 6.65 13.93 -17.69
CA GLY A 74 7.02 12.52 -17.81
C GLY A 74 6.85 11.71 -16.52
N LEU A 75 6.32 12.31 -15.46
CA LEU A 75 6.14 11.64 -14.18
C LEU A 75 5.01 10.62 -14.28
N ALA A 76 5.31 9.34 -14.05
CA ALA A 76 4.32 8.27 -14.14
C ALA A 76 3.18 8.48 -13.12
N GLN A 77 1.95 8.11 -13.49
CA GLN A 77 0.73 8.35 -12.69
C GLN A 77 0.86 7.88 -11.23
N ARG A 78 1.49 6.73 -11.01
CA ARG A 78 1.77 6.13 -9.69
C ARG A 78 2.67 6.95 -8.76
N TYR A 79 3.22 8.07 -9.25
CA TYR A 79 4.03 9.00 -8.44
C TYR A 79 3.30 10.33 -8.20
N LEU A 80 2.08 10.51 -8.70
CA LEU A 80 1.31 11.75 -8.53
C LEU A 80 0.61 11.83 -7.17
N ASN A 81 0.30 10.69 -6.56
CA ASN A 81 -0.26 10.58 -5.22
C ASN A 81 0.71 9.85 -4.30
N VAL A 82 0.62 10.11 -3.00
CA VAL A 82 1.32 9.35 -1.96
C VAL A 82 0.42 9.06 -0.78
N ARG A 83 0.68 7.96 -0.07
CA ARG A 83 0.19 7.77 1.31
C ARG A 83 1.30 8.10 2.30
N TYR A 84 1.12 9.18 3.04
CA TYR A 84 1.95 9.53 4.19
C TYR A 84 1.25 9.10 5.48
N PHE A 85 1.99 8.94 6.57
CA PHE A 85 1.37 8.68 7.87
C PHE A 85 2.08 9.64 8.83
N PRO A 86 1.41 10.72 9.25
CA PRO A 86 2.04 11.78 10.04
C PRO A 86 2.42 11.23 11.41
N VAL A 87 3.56 11.69 11.94
CA VAL A 87 3.88 11.46 13.35
C VAL A 87 2.91 12.31 14.17
N VAL A 88 1.94 11.67 14.82
CA VAL A 88 1.01 12.35 15.74
C VAL A 88 1.77 12.71 17.01
N THR A 89 2.44 13.86 17.00
CA THR A 89 2.97 14.51 18.21
C THR A 89 1.78 15.03 19.01
N GLY A 90 1.30 14.21 19.95
CA GLY A 90 0.09 14.48 20.71
C GLY A 90 0.18 15.75 21.56
N ALA A 91 -0.60 16.76 21.19
CA ALA A 91 -1.08 17.82 22.09
C ALA A 91 -2.44 18.44 21.67
N GLY A 92 -2.98 18.11 20.49
CA GLY A 92 -4.02 18.93 19.82
C GLY A 92 -5.39 18.29 19.55
N ALA A 93 -5.60 17.00 19.85
CA ALA A 93 -6.91 16.36 19.70
C ALA A 93 -7.49 16.05 21.09
N GLY A 94 -8.56 16.77 21.48
CA GLY A 94 -9.21 16.60 22.77
C GLY A 94 -9.86 15.22 22.91
N GLY A 95 -9.50 14.52 23.98
CA GLY A 95 -9.97 13.17 24.28
C GLY A 95 -8.83 12.32 24.84
N GLY A 96 -8.97 11.83 26.06
CA GLY A 96 -7.93 11.05 26.74
C GLY A 96 -7.57 9.79 25.97
N GLY A 97 -6.47 9.85 25.21
CA GLY A 97 -5.95 8.74 24.42
C GLY A 97 -4.63 8.28 24.97
N ALA A 98 -4.49 6.97 25.21
CA ALA A 98 -3.22 6.35 25.51
C ALA A 98 -2.15 6.82 24.51
N ALA A 99 -0.91 6.96 24.95
CA ALA A 99 0.21 7.15 24.05
C ALA A 99 0.13 6.08 22.96
N ARG A 100 -0.21 6.48 21.73
CA ARG A 100 -0.18 5.55 20.60
C ARG A 100 1.26 5.08 20.54
N THR A 101 1.46 3.79 20.86
CA THR A 101 2.73 3.10 20.65
C THR A 101 3.24 3.49 19.27
N ARG A 102 4.57 3.52 19.12
CA ARG A 102 5.29 3.86 17.90
C ARG A 102 5.07 2.78 16.83
N THR A 103 3.81 2.60 16.43
CA THR A 103 3.26 1.49 15.69
C THR A 103 3.68 1.64 14.24
N ARG A 104 4.21 0.55 13.71
CA ARG A 104 4.62 0.47 12.31
C ARG A 104 3.37 0.46 11.45
N SER A 105 3.30 1.38 10.50
CA SER A 105 2.28 1.35 9.46
C SER A 105 2.57 0.20 8.51
N CYS A 106 1.64 -0.74 8.37
CA CYS A 106 1.80 -1.97 7.60
C CYS A 106 0.76 -2.08 6.49
N TYR A 107 1.21 -2.60 5.35
CA TYR A 107 0.38 -3.10 4.27
C TYR A 107 0.24 -4.60 4.45
N THR A 108 -0.99 -5.12 4.52
CA THR A 108 -1.27 -6.56 4.57
C THR A 108 -1.76 -7.00 3.19
N LEU A 109 -1.00 -7.90 2.57
CA LEU A 109 -1.18 -8.35 1.20
C LEU A 109 -1.79 -9.74 1.21
N ARG A 110 -2.97 -9.89 0.59
CA ARG A 110 -3.74 -11.14 0.52
C ARG A 110 -4.49 -11.23 -0.81
N PRO A 111 -4.69 -12.44 -1.36
CA PRO A 111 -4.05 -13.69 -0.95
C PRO A 111 -2.60 -13.74 -1.44
N VAL A 112 -1.70 -14.32 -0.65
CA VAL A 112 -0.36 -14.71 -1.13
C VAL A 112 -0.17 -16.19 -0.79
N ALA A 113 0.26 -17.01 -1.74
CA ALA A 113 0.36 -18.45 -1.48
C ALA A 113 1.44 -18.76 -0.41
N GLN A 114 1.10 -19.57 0.59
CA GLN A 114 2.08 -19.98 1.60
C GLN A 114 3.23 -20.75 0.94
N GLY A 115 4.47 -20.39 1.30
CA GLY A 115 5.68 -20.96 0.72
C GLY A 115 6.02 -20.47 -0.69
N SER A 116 5.20 -19.60 -1.32
CA SER A 116 5.59 -19.04 -2.61
C SER A 116 6.77 -18.09 -2.47
N ARG A 117 7.62 -18.07 -3.50
CA ARG A 117 8.71 -17.11 -3.67
C ARG A 117 8.17 -15.91 -4.41
N ASN A 118 8.23 -14.74 -3.77
CA ASN A 118 7.56 -13.52 -4.19
C ASN A 118 8.60 -12.43 -4.40
N LEU A 119 8.51 -11.69 -5.51
CA LEU A 119 9.18 -10.39 -5.60
C LEU A 119 8.37 -9.37 -4.79
N VAL A 120 9.09 -8.49 -4.10
CA VAL A 120 8.52 -7.35 -3.38
C VAL A 120 9.27 -6.12 -3.87
N ARG A 121 8.54 -5.23 -4.54
CA ARG A 121 9.03 -3.94 -4.98
C ARG A 121 8.34 -2.84 -4.16
N ALA A 122 9.10 -1.86 -3.72
CA ALA A 122 8.60 -0.64 -3.10
C ALA A 122 9.32 0.56 -3.74
N THR A 123 8.57 1.60 -4.09
CA THR A 123 9.10 2.71 -4.89
C THR A 123 8.65 4.03 -4.30
N PHE A 124 9.56 4.98 -4.08
CA PHE A 124 9.27 6.21 -3.35
C PHE A 124 9.57 7.44 -4.21
N TYR A 125 8.66 8.41 -4.15
CA TYR A 125 8.82 9.74 -4.71
C TYR A 125 8.32 10.75 -3.66
N TYR A 126 9.11 11.77 -3.32
CA TYR A 126 8.73 12.71 -2.27
C TYR A 126 7.86 13.85 -2.79
N GLY A 127 8.25 14.50 -3.88
CA GLY A 127 7.44 15.52 -4.54
C GLY A 127 6.98 16.70 -3.65
N ASN A 128 7.63 16.87 -2.48
CA ASN A 128 7.24 17.82 -1.43
C ASN A 128 5.72 17.82 -1.12
N TYR A 129 5.09 16.64 -1.04
CA TYR A 129 3.64 16.49 -0.86
C TYR A 129 3.10 17.24 0.38
N ASP A 130 3.90 17.31 1.46
CA ASP A 130 3.58 18.00 2.70
C ASP A 130 3.92 19.50 2.68
N GLY A 131 4.74 19.95 1.72
CA GLY A 131 5.22 21.33 1.62
C GLY A 131 6.32 21.68 2.61
N LEU A 132 6.80 20.72 3.40
CA LEU A 132 7.82 20.95 4.45
C LEU A 132 9.24 21.05 3.89
N ASN A 133 9.45 20.63 2.64
CA ASN A 133 10.76 20.47 2.01
C ASN A 133 11.75 19.63 2.84
N SER A 134 11.21 18.72 3.66
CA SER A 134 11.91 17.91 4.63
C SER A 134 11.87 16.45 4.18
N ARG A 135 12.85 16.10 3.34
CA ARG A 135 12.96 14.77 2.74
C ARG A 135 13.05 13.68 3.83
N PRO A 136 12.19 12.63 3.79
CA PRO A 136 12.13 11.64 4.85
C PRO A 136 13.22 10.56 4.76
N ALA A 137 13.52 9.96 5.92
CA ALA A 137 14.30 8.73 6.02
C ALA A 137 13.62 7.74 6.99
N PHE A 138 13.54 6.47 6.61
CA PHE A 138 12.80 5.45 7.34
C PHE A 138 13.21 4.03 6.93
N ASP A 139 12.88 3.06 7.79
CA ASP A 139 13.14 1.64 7.53
C ASP A 139 11.92 0.93 6.95
N LEU A 140 12.16 0.08 5.95
CA LEU A 140 11.22 -0.90 5.41
C LEU A 140 11.41 -2.25 6.11
N HIS A 141 10.30 -2.94 6.29
CA HIS A 141 10.23 -4.24 6.96
C HIS A 141 9.38 -5.22 6.15
N LEU A 142 9.83 -6.48 6.09
CA LEU A 142 9.05 -7.61 5.60
C LEU A 142 8.70 -8.48 6.81
N GLY A 143 7.42 -8.46 7.19
CA GLY A 143 6.99 -8.92 8.51
C GLY A 143 7.73 -8.19 9.63
N VAL A 144 8.38 -8.95 10.52
CA VAL A 144 9.16 -8.40 11.63
C VAL A 144 10.56 -7.92 11.22
N SER A 145 11.11 -8.44 10.12
CA SER A 145 12.50 -8.26 9.72
C SER A 145 12.71 -6.96 8.96
N ARG A 146 13.75 -6.19 9.33
CA ARG A 146 14.19 -5.01 8.57
C ARG A 146 14.75 -5.48 7.23
N TRP A 147 14.25 -4.91 6.15
CA TRP A 147 14.68 -5.21 4.78
C TRP A 147 15.63 -4.13 4.26
N ALA A 148 15.25 -2.86 4.34
CA ALA A 148 16.01 -1.76 3.77
C ALA A 148 15.81 -0.45 4.55
N THR A 149 16.63 0.56 4.24
CA THR A 149 16.45 1.94 4.72
C THR A 149 16.29 2.84 3.52
N VAL A 150 15.14 3.52 3.45
CA VAL A 150 14.89 4.59 2.49
C VAL A 150 15.50 5.87 3.07
N ASN A 151 16.31 6.55 2.28
CA ASN A 151 16.83 7.87 2.60
C ASN A 151 16.63 8.78 1.38
N VAL A 152 15.61 9.64 1.42
CA VAL A 152 15.28 10.51 0.30
C VAL A 152 16.28 11.66 0.25
N THR A 153 17.02 11.77 -0.85
CA THR A 153 18.05 12.81 -1.07
C THR A 153 17.61 13.90 -2.05
N SER A 154 16.52 13.72 -2.80
CA SER A 154 15.97 14.69 -3.76
C SER A 154 14.45 14.69 -3.70
N ASN A 155 13.84 15.86 -3.96
CA ASN A 155 12.38 16.00 -4.06
C ASN A 155 11.82 15.33 -5.33
N THR A 156 12.63 15.25 -6.39
CA THR A 156 12.29 14.62 -7.68
C THR A 156 12.92 13.23 -7.86
N GLY A 157 13.58 12.69 -6.84
CA GLY A 157 14.19 11.37 -6.90
C GLY A 157 13.15 10.25 -6.84
N VAL A 158 13.25 9.28 -7.75
CA VAL A 158 12.56 7.99 -7.65
C VAL A 158 13.51 7.00 -6.99
N TYR A 159 13.09 6.40 -5.88
CA TYR A 159 13.89 5.43 -5.11
C TYR A 159 13.20 4.07 -5.16
N ILE A 160 13.82 3.06 -5.77
CA ILE A 160 13.26 1.71 -5.90
C ILE A 160 14.03 0.77 -4.98
N PHE A 161 13.30 -0.04 -4.23
CA PHE A 161 13.84 -1.13 -3.41
C PHE A 161 13.18 -2.42 -3.82
N GLU A 162 13.98 -3.48 -3.99
CA GLU A 162 13.49 -4.83 -4.30
C GLU A 162 14.01 -5.86 -3.28
N ALA A 163 13.17 -6.86 -3.00
CA ALA A 163 13.52 -8.05 -2.24
C ALA A 163 12.81 -9.26 -2.85
N VAL A 164 13.45 -10.43 -2.77
CA VAL A 164 12.74 -11.68 -2.99
C VAL A 164 12.60 -12.40 -1.66
N THR A 165 11.38 -12.73 -1.29
CA THR A 165 11.04 -13.34 -0.01
C THR A 165 10.16 -14.58 -0.19
N VAL A 166 10.13 -15.44 0.82
CA VAL A 166 9.22 -16.59 0.87
C VAL A 166 8.09 -16.26 1.84
N SER A 167 6.84 -16.41 1.41
CA SER A 167 5.68 -16.07 2.24
C SER A 167 5.46 -17.10 3.34
N PRO A 168 5.51 -16.71 4.63
CA PRO A 168 5.41 -17.65 5.74
C PRO A 168 3.99 -18.19 5.96
N ALA A 169 2.98 -17.48 5.45
CA ALA A 169 1.55 -17.74 5.62
C ALA A 169 0.79 -17.38 4.32
N ASP A 170 -0.55 -17.38 4.37
CA ASP A 170 -1.44 -16.99 3.26
C ASP A 170 -1.44 -15.46 2.96
N PHE A 171 -0.48 -14.74 3.55
CA PHE A 171 -0.36 -13.29 3.50
C PHE A 171 1.10 -12.85 3.64
N MET A 172 1.34 -11.60 3.26
CA MET A 172 2.59 -10.90 3.52
C MET A 172 2.30 -9.55 4.16
N GLN A 173 3.18 -9.11 5.06
CA GLN A 173 3.14 -7.74 5.60
C GLN A 173 4.36 -6.96 5.16
N VAL A 174 4.14 -5.78 4.58
CA VAL A 174 5.20 -4.81 4.27
C VAL A 174 4.99 -3.59 5.16
N GLY A 175 5.86 -3.45 6.15
CA GLY A 175 5.77 -2.41 7.17
C GLY A 175 6.83 -1.33 6.99
N ARG A 176 6.61 -0.17 7.60
CA ARG A 176 7.68 0.82 7.80
C ARG A 176 7.72 1.40 9.19
N SER A 177 8.83 2.06 9.53
CA SER A 177 8.96 2.78 10.79
C SER A 177 8.36 4.19 10.76
N PHE A 178 8.59 5.03 9.73
CA PHE A 178 8.16 6.46 9.67
C PHE A 178 7.85 6.93 8.22
N SER A 179 7.08 8.01 8.04
CA SER A 179 6.75 8.73 6.77
C SER A 179 7.75 8.52 5.61
N SER A 180 7.40 8.14 4.36
CA SER A 180 6.10 8.07 3.65
C SER A 180 6.12 6.98 2.53
N PHE A 181 4.98 6.61 1.89
CA PHE A 181 4.88 5.44 0.97
C PHE A 181 4.39 5.76 -0.46
N HIS A 182 5.04 5.10 -1.44
CA HIS A 182 4.36 4.42 -2.55
C HIS A 182 4.84 2.95 -2.58
N ILE A 183 3.96 2.00 -2.86
CA ILE A 183 4.25 0.56 -2.78
C ILE A 183 3.69 -0.21 -3.99
N GLY A 184 4.26 0.09 -5.16
CA GLY A 184 4.05 -0.73 -6.36
C GLY A 184 4.65 -2.12 -6.22
N LEU A 185 3.95 -3.00 -5.50
CA LEU A 185 4.24 -4.43 -5.41
C LEU A 185 4.07 -5.10 -6.77
N ALA A 186 5.00 -5.96 -7.12
CA ALA A 186 4.92 -6.85 -8.26
C ALA A 186 5.44 -8.19 -7.76
N PHE A 187 4.53 -9.14 -7.60
CA PHE A 187 4.72 -10.48 -7.05
C PHE A 187 5.40 -11.46 -8.02
#